data_AF-A0A9X2ERM9-F1
#
_entry.id   AF-A0A9X2ERM9-F1
#
_cell.length_a   1.000
_cell.length_b   1.000
_cell.length_c   1.000
_cell.angle_alpha   90.00
_cell.angle_beta   90.00
_cell.angle_gamma   90.00
#
_symmetry.space_group_name_H-M   'P 1'
#
loop_
_entity.id
_entity.type
_entity.pdbx_description
1 polymer ?
#
loop_
_entity_poly.entity_id
_entity_poly.type
_entity_poly.pdbx_seq_one_letter_code
_entity_poly.pdbx_strand_id
1 'polypeptide(L)'
;MSEAETLGDRLRNARKKEGKTIAQLATQLGLAPSQISKMETGSQKVPAELLSAWCEAVGITLAEVYGAENLHHFAQIPFPPLIARLYAQLPKEFRRHIHRVIESSYQLWKSRR
;
A
#
# COMPACT_ATOMS: atom_id res chain seq x y z
N MET A 1 -18.58 -3.32 -17.36
CA MET A 1 -18.34 -3.77 -15.97
C MET A 1 -16.87 -3.51 -15.70
N SER A 2 -16.52 -2.41 -15.02
CA SER A 2 -15.12 -2.10 -14.74
C SER A 2 -14.66 -2.94 -13.55
N GLU A 3 -13.90 -4.00 -13.80
CA GLU A 3 -13.13 -4.66 -12.73
C GLU A 3 -12.26 -3.62 -12.06
N ALA A 4 -12.37 -3.49 -10.74
CA ALA A 4 -11.54 -2.60 -9.96
C ALA A 4 -10.07 -3.01 -10.17
N GLU A 5 -9.27 -2.10 -10.72
CA GLU A 5 -7.86 -2.32 -11.00
C GLU A 5 -7.14 -2.78 -9.72
N THR A 6 -6.47 -3.94 -9.78
CA THR A 6 -5.80 -4.51 -8.62
C THR A 6 -4.48 -3.77 -8.32
N LEU A 7 -3.93 -3.98 -7.13
CA LEU A 7 -2.59 -3.51 -6.76
C LEU A 7 -1.52 -3.94 -7.79
N GLY A 8 -1.60 -5.21 -8.22
CA GLY A 8 -0.68 -5.79 -9.20
C GLY A 8 -0.79 -5.11 -10.56
N ASP A 9 -2.02 -4.80 -10.99
CA ASP A 9 -2.28 -4.10 -12.26
C ASP A 9 -1.68 -2.69 -12.24
N ARG A 10 -1.82 -1.96 -11.13
CA ARG A 10 -1.23 -0.61 -11.00
C ARG A 10 0.29 -0.62 -11.04
N LEU A 11 0.91 -1.56 -10.31
CA LEU A 11 2.36 -1.73 -10.33
C LEU A 11 2.86 -2.11 -11.74
N ARG A 12 2.13 -2.98 -12.43
CA ARG A 12 2.41 -3.37 -13.82
C ARG A 12 2.30 -2.19 -14.77
N ASN A 13 1.25 -1.38 -14.62
CA ASN A 13 1.01 -0.21 -15.45
C ASN A 13 2.09 0.85 -15.25
N ALA A 14 2.49 1.12 -14.01
CA ALA A 14 3.60 2.02 -13.70
C ALA A 14 4.94 1.51 -14.26
N ARG A 15 5.25 0.21 -14.09
CA ARG A 15 6.46 -0.37 -14.68
C ARG A 15 6.49 -0.18 -16.20
N LYS A 16 5.37 -0.43 -16.88
CA LYS A 16 5.26 -0.24 -18.34
C LYS A 16 5.41 1.22 -18.74
N LYS A 17 4.86 2.16 -17.96
CA LYS A 17 4.98 3.60 -18.21
C LYS A 17 6.44 4.07 -18.13
N GLU A 18 7.21 3.50 -17.20
CA GLU A 18 8.65 3.71 -17.07
C GLU A 18 9.48 2.92 -18.12
N GLY A 19 8.84 2.18 -19.03
CA GLY A 19 9.53 1.41 -20.06
C GLY A 19 10.37 0.24 -19.54
N LYS A 20 10.21 -0.17 -18.27
CA LYS A 20 11.01 -1.23 -17.66
C LYS A 20 10.47 -2.60 -18.03
N THR A 21 11.37 -3.52 -18.39
CA THR A 21 11.05 -4.94 -18.52
C THR A 21 10.91 -5.59 -17.13
N ILE A 22 10.23 -6.74 -17.08
CA ILE A 22 10.13 -7.54 -15.85
C ILE A 22 11.54 -7.92 -15.34
N ALA A 23 12.46 -8.28 -16.24
CA ALA A 23 13.82 -8.64 -15.88
C ALA A 23 14.59 -7.47 -15.25
N GLN A 24 14.53 -6.28 -15.85
CA GLN A 24 15.20 -5.09 -15.31
C GLN A 24 14.68 -4.72 -13.91
N LEU A 25 13.36 -4.76 -13.71
CA LEU A 25 12.78 -4.48 -12.41
C LEU A 25 13.15 -5.56 -11.38
N ALA A 26 13.12 -6.83 -11.78
CA ALA A 26 13.50 -7.95 -10.91
C ALA A 26 14.95 -7.81 -10.44
N THR A 27 15.88 -7.49 -11.35
CA THR A 27 17.28 -7.21 -11.00
C THR A 27 17.41 -6.04 -10.03
N GLN A 28 16.70 -4.94 -10.28
CA GLN A 28 16.74 -3.77 -9.40
C GLN A 28 16.20 -4.07 -7.99
N LEU A 29 15.18 -4.93 -7.87
CA LEU A 29 14.56 -5.30 -6.60
C LEU A 29 15.21 -6.53 -5.94
N GLY A 30 16.23 -7.13 -6.54
CA GLY A 30 16.87 -8.35 -6.02
C GLY A 30 15.95 -9.58 -6.02
N LEU A 31 15.03 -9.67 -6.98
CA LEU A 31 14.02 -10.73 -7.09
C LEU A 31 14.17 -11.53 -8.38
N ALA A 32 13.52 -12.70 -8.43
CA ALA A 32 13.40 -13.45 -9.67
C ALA A 32 12.31 -12.84 -10.59
N PRO A 33 12.50 -12.82 -11.92
CA PRO A 33 11.49 -12.32 -12.87
C PRO A 33 10.11 -12.99 -12.71
N SER A 34 10.09 -14.27 -12.34
CA SER A 34 8.87 -15.04 -12.08
C SER A 34 8.09 -14.51 -10.87
N GLN A 35 8.76 -13.97 -9.85
CA GLN A 35 8.11 -13.37 -8.69
C GLN A 35 7.40 -12.07 -9.08
N ILE A 36 8.07 -11.21 -9.85
CA ILE A 36 7.47 -9.97 -10.38
C ILE A 36 6.23 -10.30 -11.22
N SER A 37 6.33 -11.28 -12.13
CA SER A 37 5.19 -11.67 -12.97
C SER A 37 4.00 -12.19 -12.15
N LYS A 38 4.24 -13.01 -11.11
CA LYS A 38 3.18 -13.52 -10.24
C LYS A 38 2.52 -12.40 -9.42
N MET A 39 3.33 -11.44 -8.96
CA MET A 39 2.85 -10.26 -8.23
C MET A 39 2.01 -9.33 -9.11
N GLU A 40 2.46 -9.05 -10.34
CA GLU A 40 1.72 -8.21 -11.29
C GLU A 40 0.40 -8.83 -11.76
N THR A 41 0.29 -10.16 -11.75
CA THR A 41 -0.93 -10.90 -12.12
C THR A 41 -1.83 -11.21 -10.94
N GLY A 42 -1.44 -10.82 -9.72
CA GLY A 42 -2.18 -11.10 -8.48
C GLY A 42 -2.12 -12.56 -8.01
N SER A 43 -1.42 -13.44 -8.72
CA SER A 43 -1.22 -14.84 -8.33
C SER A 43 -0.27 -15.00 -7.12
N GLN A 44 0.49 -13.95 -6.78
CA GLN A 44 1.23 -13.83 -5.54
C GLN A 44 0.98 -12.45 -4.91
N LYS A 45 0.77 -12.39 -3.59
CA LYS A 45 0.67 -11.11 -2.88
C LYS A 45 2.01 -10.38 -2.87
N VAL A 46 1.96 -9.05 -3.02
CA VAL A 46 3.13 -8.17 -2.85
C VAL A 46 3.36 -7.94 -1.35
N PRO A 47 4.54 -8.26 -0.80
CA PRO A 47 4.89 -7.94 0.58
C PRO A 47 4.89 -6.41 0.80
N ALA A 48 4.44 -5.96 1.96
CA ALA A 48 4.34 -4.52 2.25
C ALA A 48 5.73 -3.86 2.29
N GLU A 49 6.73 -4.60 2.74
CA GLU A 49 8.12 -4.17 2.82
C GLU A 49 8.73 -3.93 1.43
N LEU A 50 8.25 -4.66 0.41
CA LEU A 50 8.70 -4.53 -0.98
C LEU A 50 8.06 -3.33 -1.69
N LEU A 51 6.85 -2.92 -1.26
CA LEU A 51 6.07 -1.90 -1.97
C LEU A 51 6.80 -0.56 -2.08
N SER A 52 7.49 -0.12 -1.02
CA SER A 52 8.21 1.16 -1.05
C SER A 52 9.34 1.14 -2.09
N ALA A 53 10.17 0.10 -2.09
CA ALA A 53 11.27 -0.05 -3.05
C ALA A 53 10.75 -0.20 -4.49
N TRP A 54 9.64 -0.91 -4.69
CA TRP A 54 9.01 -1.01 -6.00
C TRP A 54 8.48 0.34 -6.47
N CYS A 55 7.75 1.07 -5.63
CA CYS A 55 7.23 2.40 -5.92
C CYS A 55 8.35 3.36 -6.39
N GLU A 56 9.45 3.40 -5.64
CA GLU A 56 10.65 4.16 -6.02
C GLU A 56 11.22 3.69 -7.36
N ALA A 57 11.31 2.38 -7.58
CA ALA A 57 11.80 1.82 -8.82
C ALA A 57 10.93 2.16 -10.04
N VAL A 58 9.64 2.44 -9.88
CA VAL A 58 8.74 2.76 -11.00
C VAL A 58 8.20 4.18 -10.96
N GLY A 59 8.78 5.06 -10.13
CA GLY A 59 8.49 6.50 -10.14
C GLY A 59 7.09 6.88 -9.66
N ILE A 60 6.47 6.07 -8.79
CA ILE A 60 5.15 6.35 -8.22
C ILE A 60 5.21 6.37 -6.69
N THR A 61 4.17 6.91 -6.08
CA THR A 61 3.98 6.93 -4.64
C THR A 61 3.12 5.74 -4.17
N LEU A 62 3.24 5.38 -2.91
CA LEU A 62 2.35 4.39 -2.29
C LEU A 62 0.87 4.77 -2.41
N ALA A 63 0.54 6.07 -2.32
CA ALA A 63 -0.84 6.55 -2.45
C ALA A 63 -1.41 6.28 -3.86
N GLU A 64 -0.60 6.45 -4.90
CA GLU A 64 -1.00 6.15 -6.28
C GLU A 64 -1.19 4.66 -6.51
N VAL A 65 -0.33 3.81 -5.91
CA VAL A 65 -0.45 2.34 -5.99
C VAL A 65 -1.71 1.82 -5.29
N TYR A 66 -2.01 2.33 -4.09
CA TYR A 66 -3.26 1.97 -3.41
C TYR A 66 -4.49 2.60 -4.07
N GLY A 67 -4.32 3.61 -4.91
CA GLY A 67 -5.40 4.28 -5.64
C GLY A 67 -6.35 5.03 -4.72
N ALA A 68 -7.07 6.02 -5.27
CA ALA A 68 -8.00 6.83 -4.50
C ALA A 68 -9.09 5.99 -3.80
N GLU A 69 -9.45 4.86 -4.41
CA GLU A 69 -10.46 3.92 -3.89
C GLU A 69 -9.93 2.98 -2.78
N ASN A 70 -8.61 2.76 -2.64
CA ASN A 70 -8.04 2.11 -1.43
C ASN A 70 -7.31 3.08 -0.49
N LEU A 71 -7.38 4.40 -0.69
CA LEU A 71 -7.27 5.33 0.46
C LEU A 71 -8.30 4.95 1.54
N HIS A 72 -9.37 4.25 1.14
CA HIS A 72 -10.32 3.62 2.03
C HIS A 72 -9.77 2.45 2.87
N HIS A 73 -8.51 2.00 2.75
CA HIS A 73 -7.94 1.11 3.77
C HIS A 73 -7.72 1.86 5.10
N PHE A 74 -7.53 3.18 5.06
CA PHE A 74 -7.64 4.06 6.25
C PHE A 74 -9.07 4.54 6.52
N ALA A 75 -10.00 4.44 5.55
CA ALA A 75 -11.41 4.79 5.71
C ALA A 75 -12.34 3.60 6.03
N GLN A 76 -11.81 2.37 6.11
CA GLN A 76 -12.49 1.21 6.67
C GLN A 76 -12.39 1.17 8.20
N ILE A 77 -11.66 2.12 8.80
CA ILE A 77 -12.01 2.55 10.15
C ILE A 77 -13.20 3.50 9.98
N PRO A 78 -14.38 3.21 10.56
CA PRO A 78 -15.53 4.10 10.48
C PRO A 78 -15.29 5.23 11.47
N PHE A 79 -14.27 6.05 11.24
CA PHE A 79 -14.19 7.32 11.93
C PHE A 79 -15.37 8.14 11.41
N PRO A 80 -16.30 8.58 12.29
CA PRO A 80 -17.31 9.53 11.90
C PRO A 80 -16.65 10.69 11.14
N PRO A 81 -17.29 11.29 10.12
CA PRO A 81 -16.65 12.28 9.24
C PRO A 81 -15.90 13.39 9.97
N LEU A 82 -16.39 13.79 11.15
CA LEU A 82 -15.72 14.73 12.04
C LEU A 82 -14.34 14.27 12.50
N ILE A 83 -14.21 13.01 12.93
CA ILE A 83 -12.95 12.45 13.43
C ILE A 83 -11.92 12.32 12.31
N ALA A 84 -12.34 11.93 11.10
CA ALA A 84 -11.46 11.90 9.94
C ALA A 84 -10.92 13.31 9.60
N ARG A 85 -11.80 14.32 9.64
CA ARG A 85 -11.43 15.73 9.42
C ARG A 85 -10.45 16.22 10.49
N LEU A 86 -10.73 15.99 11.76
CA LEU A 86 -9.86 16.40 12.87
C LEU A 86 -8.50 15.69 12.78
N TYR A 87 -8.50 14.39 12.49
CA TYR A 87 -7.28 13.62 12.34
C TYR A 87 -6.40 14.14 11.19
N ALA A 88 -6.99 14.52 10.05
CA ALA A 88 -6.26 15.07 8.91
C ALA A 88 -5.58 16.42 9.23
N GLN A 89 -6.18 17.20 10.13
CA GLN A 89 -5.64 18.51 10.55
C GLN A 89 -4.54 18.39 11.62
N LEU A 90 -4.31 17.21 12.19
CA LEU A 90 -3.32 17.04 13.24
C LEU A 90 -1.88 17.06 12.72
N PRO A 91 -0.95 17.67 13.49
CA PRO A 91 0.49 17.53 13.24
C PRO A 91 0.93 16.06 13.21
N LYS A 92 1.96 15.77 12.41
CA LYS A 92 2.45 14.39 12.18
C LYS A 92 2.84 13.65 13.47
N GLU A 93 3.31 14.36 14.48
CA GLU A 93 3.67 13.77 15.78
C GLU A 93 2.44 13.25 16.55
N PHE A 94 1.34 14.00 16.55
CA PHE A 94 0.09 13.61 17.20
C PHE A 94 -0.59 12.45 16.46
N ARG A 95 -0.55 12.45 15.13
CA ARG A 95 -1.03 11.31 14.32
C ARG A 95 -0.31 10.00 14.67
N ARG A 96 1.03 10.04 14.80
CA ARG A 96 1.84 8.88 15.24
C ARG A 96 1.50 8.44 16.66
N HIS A 97 1.21 9.37 17.57
CA HIS A 97 0.78 9.03 18.91
C HIS A 97 -0.56 8.28 18.90
N ILE A 98 -1.56 8.77 18.16
CA ILE A 98 -2.87 8.12 18.02
C ILE A 98 -2.72 6.70 17.47
N HIS A 99 -1.91 6.49 16.42
CA HIS A 99 -1.69 5.15 15.88
C HIS A 99 -1.11 4.18 16.92
N ARG A 100 -0.10 4.61 17.70
CA ARG A 100 0.49 3.79 18.77
C ARG A 100 -0.56 3.42 19.84
N VAL A 101 -1.42 4.36 20.21
CA VAL A 101 -2.46 4.11 21.22
C VAL A 101 -3.47 3.09 20.71
N ILE A 102 -3.96 3.23 19.48
CA ILE A 102 -4.90 2.29 18.86
C ILE A 102 -4.30 0.88 18.81
N GLU A 103 -3.05 0.76 18.34
CA GLU A 103 -2.34 -0.51 18.26
C GLU A 103 -2.15 -1.16 19.63
N SER A 104 -1.66 -0.40 20.62
CA SER A 104 -1.46 -0.91 21.98
C SER A 104 -2.78 -1.37 22.63
N SER A 105 -3.87 -0.64 22.38
CA SER A 105 -5.20 -0.96 22.91
C SER A 105 -5.75 -2.23 22.29
N TYR A 106 -5.55 -2.44 20.99
CA TYR A 106 -5.95 -3.67 20.31
C TYR A 106 -5.18 -4.88 20.84
N GLN A 107 -3.86 -4.75 21.01
CA GLN A 107 -3.04 -5.84 21.56
C GLN A 107 -3.44 -6.19 22.99
N LEU A 108 -3.72 -5.19 23.84
CA LEU A 108 -4.18 -5.39 25.21
C LEU A 108 -5.54 -6.10 25.28
N TRP A 109 -6.46 -5.75 24.38
CA TRP A 109 -7.73 -6.46 24.28
C TRP A 109 -7.53 -7.91 23.81
N LYS A 110 -6.69 -8.11 22.78
CA LYS A 110 -6.40 -9.44 22.23
C LYS A 110 -5.74 -10.35 23.25
N SER A 111 -4.87 -9.83 24.14
CA SER A 111 -4.22 -10.62 25.18
C SER A 111 -5.16 -11.03 26.32
N ARG A 112 -6.39 -10.52 26.36
CA ARG A 112 -7.41 -10.82 27.38
C ARG A 112 -8.54 -11.72 26.86
N ARG A 113 -8.44 -12.19 25.61
CA ARG A 113 -9.41 -13.05 24.93
C ARG A 113 -8.76 -14.38 24.59
#